data_AF-A0A359CMQ2-F1
#
_entry.id   AF-A0A359CMQ2-F1
#
_cell.length_a   1.000
_cell.length_b   1.000
_cell.length_c   1.000
_cell.angle_alpha   90.00
_cell.angle_beta   90.00
_cell.angle_gamma   90.00
#
_symmetry.space_group_name_H-M   'P 1'
#
loop_
_entity.id
_entity.type
_entity.pdbx_description
1 polymer ?
#
loop_
_entity_poly.entity_id
_entity_poly.type
_entity_poly.pdbx_seq_one_letter_code
_entity_poly.pdbx_strand_id
1 'polypeptide(L)' 'FTGTNYIDYLTDIRIEKAKEMLRDGKVTVKDVCFNVGYNDPNYFSRVFKKIVGLSPKEFKEG' A
#
# COMPACT_ATOMS: atom_id res chain seq x y z
N PHE A 1 -6.28 27.27 3.76
CA PHE A 1 -5.93 26.13 4.62
C PHE A 1 -5.30 25.06 3.75
N THR A 2 -3.98 24.89 3.81
CA THR A 2 -3.27 23.83 3.08
C THR A 2 -3.56 22.50 3.77
N GLY A 3 -4.74 21.95 3.46
CA GLY A 3 -5.31 20.76 4.07
C GLY A 3 -4.81 19.48 3.43
N THR A 4 -3.49 19.23 3.49
CA THR A 4 -3.04 17.83 3.42
C THR A 4 -3.60 17.16 4.66
N ASN A 5 -4.71 16.45 4.46
CA ASN A 5 -5.43 15.77 5.52
C ASN A 5 -4.45 14.77 6.13
N TYR A 6 -4.34 14.72 7.46
CA TYR A 6 -3.49 13.77 8.19
C TYR A 6 -3.60 12.34 7.65
N ILE A 7 -4.80 11.98 7.17
CA ILE A 7 -5.10 10.71 6.54
C ILE A 7 -4.33 10.48 5.23
N ASP A 8 -4.17 11.50 4.39
CA ASP A 8 -3.44 11.39 3.12
C ASP A 8 -1.95 11.19 3.41
N TYR A 9 -1.39 11.96 4.34
CA TYR A 9 0.01 11.80 4.77
C TYR A 9 0.28 10.40 5.35
N LEU A 10 -0.61 9.91 6.22
CA LEU A 10 -0.50 8.56 6.75
C LEU A 10 -0.63 7.50 5.65
N THR A 11 -1.49 7.73 4.66
CA THR A 11 -1.66 6.84 3.52
C THR A 11 -0.37 6.75 2.71
N ASP A 12 0.27 7.88 2.41
CA ASP A 12 1.54 7.91 1.67
C ASP A 12 2.63 7.11 2.38
N ILE A 13 2.79 7.30 3.71
CA ILE A 13 3.74 6.53 4.51
C ILE A 13 3.46 5.02 4.42
N ARG A 14 2.19 4.62 4.56
CA ARG A 14 1.80 3.19 4.50
C ARG A 14 2.07 2.59 3.13
N ILE A 15 1.82 3.35 2.06
CA ILE A 15 2.06 2.88 0.68
C ILE A 15 3.55 2.77 0.37
N GLU A 16 4.38 3.73 0.81
CA GLU A 16 5.83 3.58 0.64
C GLU A 16 6.36 2.35 1.39
N LYS A 17 5.87 2.10 2.61
CA LYS A 17 6.24 0.87 3.34
C LYS A 17 5.78 -0.39 2.62
N ALA A 18 4.57 -0.38 2.05
CA ALA A 18 4.06 -1.50 1.29
C ALA A 18 4.93 -1.80 0.05
N LYS A 19 5.41 -0.76 -0.66
CA LYS A 19 6.30 -0.91 -1.82
C LYS A 19 7.63 -1.57 -1.44
N GLU A 20 8.23 -1.20 -0.30
CA GLU A 20 9.44 -1.86 0.21
C GLU A 20 9.22 -3.35 0.45
N MET A 21 8.13 -3.71 1.13
CA MET A 21 7.82 -5.10 1.48
C MET A 21 7.47 -5.95 0.25
N LEU A 22 6.79 -5.37 -0.74
CA LEU A 22 6.45 -6.07 -1.99
C LEU A 22 7.70 -6.36 -2.83
N ARG A 23 8.66 -5.42 -2.88
CA ARG A 23 9.95 -5.61 -3.57
C ARG A 23 10.84 -6.66 -2.92
N ASP A 24 10.82 -6.75 -1.60
CA ASP A 24 11.58 -7.79 -0.87
C ASP A 24 11.05 -9.21 -1.18
N GLY A 25 9.78 -9.32 -1.59
CA GLY A 25 9.19 -10.57 -2.08
C GLY A 25 8.92 -11.65 -1.03
N LYS A 26 9.45 -11.49 0.20
CA LYS A 26 9.40 -12.48 1.30
C LYS A 26 8.00 -12.72 1.88
N VAL A 27 7.08 -11.79 1.69
CA VAL A 27 5.73 -11.84 2.26
C VAL A 27 4.64 -11.79 1.19
N THR A 28 3.44 -12.28 1.52
CA THR A 28 2.31 -12.21 0.59
C THR A 28 1.71 -10.80 0.56
N VAL A 29 0.98 -10.46 -0.50
CA VAL A 29 0.24 -9.19 -0.58
C VAL A 29 -0.72 -9.02 0.61
N LYS A 30 -1.30 -10.12 1.09
CA LYS A 30 -2.18 -10.14 2.26
C LYS A 30 -1.42 -9.79 3.53
N ASP A 31 -0.21 -10.31 3.71
CA ASP A 31 0.62 -9.97 4.86
C ASP A 31 1.05 -8.50 4.82
N VAL A 32 1.43 -7.98 3.63
CA VAL A 32 1.76 -6.57 3.46
C VAL A 32 0.59 -5.68 3.90
N CYS A 33 -0.64 -6.00 3.47
CA CYS A 33 -1.84 -5.27 3.85
C CYS A 33 -1.96 -5.11 5.38
N PHE A 34 -1.84 -6.20 6.13
CA PHE A 34 -1.95 -6.15 7.59
C PHE A 34 -0.75 -5.46 8.24
N ASN A 35 0.47 -5.68 7.73
CA ASN A 35 1.67 -5.04 8.28
C ASN A 35 1.67 -3.52 8.13
N VAL A 36 1.08 -2.99 7.05
CA VAL A 36 0.95 -1.55 6.83
C VAL A 36 -0.34 -0.96 7.43
N GLY A 37 -1.06 -1.72 8.25
CA GLY A 37 -2.18 -1.23 9.05
C GLY A 37 -3.53 -1.20 8.34
N TYR A 38 -3.71 -1.96 7.26
CA TYR A 38 -5.01 -2.18 6.63
C TYR A 38 -5.59 -3.53 7.03
N ASN A 39 -6.88 -3.56 7.37
CA ASN A 39 -7.59 -4.78 7.76
C ASN A 39 -8.37 -5.42 6.60
N ASP A 40 -8.49 -4.72 5.46
CA ASP A 40 -9.19 -5.19 4.26
C ASP A 40 -8.23 -5.20 3.06
N PRO A 41 -7.80 -6.39 2.60
CA PRO A 41 -6.95 -6.53 1.42
C PRO A 41 -7.52 -5.94 0.13
N ASN A 42 -8.85 -5.94 -0.05
CA ASN A 42 -9.51 -5.36 -1.22
C ASN A 42 -9.47 -3.83 -1.15
N TYR A 43 -9.67 -3.25 0.03
CA TYR A 43 -9.50 -1.81 0.22
C TYR A 43 -8.04 -1.38 0.02
N PHE A 44 -7.09 -2.08 0.65
CA PHE A 44 -5.66 -1.85 0.45
C PHE A 44 -5.28 -1.89 -1.04
N SER A 45 -5.73 -2.91 -1.77
CA SER A 45 -5.41 -3.05 -3.19
C SER A 45 -5.96 -1.89 -4.04
N ARG A 46 -7.15 -1.39 -3.72
CA ARG A 46 -7.74 -0.21 -4.39
C ARG A 46 -6.95 1.07 -4.09
N VAL A 47 -6.57 1.29 -2.83
CA VAL A 47 -5.79 2.46 -2.41
C VAL A 47 -4.39 2.43 -3.04
N PHE A 48 -3.71 1.29 -2.94
CA PHE A 48 -2.38 1.08 -3.53
C PHE A 48 -2.42 1.31 -5.03
N LYS A 49 -3.38 0.74 -5.76
CA LYS A 49 -3.52 0.96 -7.21
C LYS A 49 -3.82 2.41 -7.56
N LYS A 50 -4.64 3.11 -6.77
CA LYS A 50 -4.92 4.53 -6.99
C LYS A 50 -3.66 5.40 -6.89
N ILE A 51 -2.75 5.07 -5.97
CA ILE A 51 -1.55 5.87 -5.69
C ILE A 51 -0.37 5.45 -6.57
N VAL A 52 -0.17 4.15 -6.77
CA VAL A 52 0.99 3.57 -7.47
C VAL A 52 0.72 3.34 -8.96
N GLY A 53 -0.55 3.26 -9.37
CA GLY A 53 -0.97 2.94 -10.74
C GLY A 53 -1.04 1.44 -11.05
N LEU A 54 -0.42 0.60 -10.23
CA LEU A 54 -0.41 -0.86 -10.34
C LEU A 54 -1.07 -1.49 -9.11
N SER A 55 -1.72 -2.64 -9.27
CA SER A 55 -2.13 -3.43 -8.10
C SER A 55 -0.90 -3.93 -7.33
N PRO A 56 -1.03 -4.23 -6.03
CA PRO A 56 0.06 -4.79 -5.24
C PRO A 56 0.67 -6.07 -5.85
N LYS A 57 -0.16 -6.88 -6.53
CA LYS A 57 0.29 -8.11 -7.19
C LYS A 57 1.11 -7.78 -8.44
N GLU A 58 0.59 -6.93 -9.32
CA GLU A 58 1.32 -6.46 -10.51
C GLU A 58 2.66 -5.80 -10.13
N PHE A 59 2.68 -5.01 -9.05
CA PHE A 59 3.90 -4.37 -8.55
C PHE A 59 4.91 -5.37 -7.96
N LYS A 60 4.46 -6.52 -7.44
CA LYS A 60 5.34 -7.57 -6.90
C LYS A 60 5.94 -8.44 -8.02
N GLU A 61 5.21 -8.61 -9.12
CA GLU A 61 5.58 -9.50 -10.23
C GLU A 61 6.47 -8.81 -11.28
N GLY A 62 6.52 -7.47 -11.31
CA GLY A 62 7.39 -6.68 -12.17
C GLY A 62 8.69 -6.24 -11.50
#